data_AF-A0A7C6D5V9-F1
#
_entry.id   AF-A0A7C6D5V9-F1
#
_cell.length_a   1.000
_cell.length_b   1.000
_cell.length_c   1.000
_cell.angle_alpha   90.00
_cell.angle_beta   90.00
_cell.angle_gamma   90.00
#
_symmetry.space_group_name_H-M   'P 1'
#
loop_
_entity.id
_entity.type
_entity.pdbx_description
1 polymer ?
#
loop_
_entity_poly.entity_id
_entity_poly.type
_entity_poly.pdbx_seq_one_letter_code
_entity_poly.pdbx_strand_id
1 'polypeptide(L)' 'MSLKITVRDAKSGAVVDLNVEDENTVGEIIEGVARYWQVDAGASMLRHGEKVLGTEETVAEAAIQDGDMLDLVHER' A
#
# COMPACT_ATOMS: atom_id res chain seq x y z
N MET A 1 -10.13 -13.42 3.13
CA MET A 1 -8.89 -14.24 3.08
C MET A 1 -7.72 -13.31 3.36
N SER A 2 -6.57 -13.84 3.75
CA SER A 2 -5.36 -13.05 3.99
C SER A 2 -4.38 -13.19 2.83
N LEU A 3 -3.83 -12.07 2.37
CA LEU A 3 -2.87 -11.97 1.28
C LEU A 3 -1.55 -11.42 1.81
N LYS A 4 -0.44 -11.90 1.28
CA LYS A 4 0.88 -11.33 1.50
C LYS A 4 1.22 -10.39 0.36
N ILE A 5 1.56 -9.15 0.67
CA ILE A 5 1.97 -8.15 -0.31
C ILE A 5 3.28 -7.51 0.13
N THR A 6 4.03 -6.97 -0.83
CA THR A 6 5.23 -6.19 -0.56
C THR A 6 4.97 -4.73 -0.94
N VAL A 7 5.19 -3.80 -0.03
CA VAL A 7 5.14 -2.36 -0.33
C VAL A 7 6.56 -1.83 -0.45
N ARG A 8 6.86 -1.17 -1.56
CA ARG A 8 8.12 -0.48 -1.83
C ARG A 8 7.94 1.02 -1.67
N ASP A 9 8.82 1.66 -0.95
CA ASP A 9 8.95 3.10 -0.99
C ASP A 9 9.54 3.54 -2.33
N ALA A 10 8.78 4.29 -3.12
CA ALA A 10 9.18 4.69 -4.46
C ALA A 10 10.40 5.62 -4.48
N LYS A 11 10.71 6.30 -3.37
CA LYS A 11 11.85 7.23 -3.26
C LYS A 11 13.16 6.53 -2.87
N SER A 12 13.15 5.74 -1.82
CA SER A 12 14.33 5.09 -1.24
C SER A 12 14.55 3.67 -1.76
N GLY A 13 13.51 3.04 -2.33
CA GLY A 13 13.53 1.64 -2.72
C GLY A 13 13.44 0.66 -1.54
N ALA A 14 13.26 1.14 -0.31
CA ALA A 14 13.01 0.30 0.85
C ALA A 14 11.73 -0.51 0.66
N VAL A 15 11.68 -1.74 1.20
CA VAL A 15 10.52 -2.63 1.08
C VAL A 15 10.05 -3.11 2.44
N VAL A 16 8.75 -3.35 2.57
CA VAL A 16 8.14 -3.98 3.74
C VAL A 16 7.09 -4.98 3.29
N ASP A 17 7.12 -6.18 3.87
CA ASP A 17 6.10 -7.20 3.64
C ASP A 17 4.94 -7.01 4.63
N LEU A 18 3.72 -7.10 4.12
CA LEU A 18 2.49 -6.96 4.89
C LEU A 18 1.61 -8.17 4.67
N ASN A 19 0.85 -8.53 5.71
CA ASN A 19 -0.25 -9.46 5.61
C ASN A 19 -1.55 -8.67 5.75
N VAL A 20 -2.32 -8.59 4.69
CA VAL A 20 -3.57 -7.82 4.60
C VAL A 20 -4.75 -8.75 4.38
N GLU A 21 -5.93 -8.33 4.81
CA GLU A 21 -7.18 -9.04 4.55
C GLU A 21 -7.91 -8.40 3.35
N ASP A 22 -8.69 -9.19 2.63
CA ASP A 22 -9.47 -8.72 1.47
C ASP A 22 -10.36 -7.51 1.76
N GLU A 23 -10.83 -7.39 3.01
CA GLU A 23 -11.70 -6.32 3.49
C GLU A 23 -10.95 -5.08 3.97
N ASN A 24 -9.62 -5.16 4.14
CA ASN A 24 -8.84 -3.96 4.46
C ASN A 24 -8.91 -2.98 3.29
N THR A 25 -8.97 -1.70 3.62
CA THR A 25 -8.91 -0.62 2.65
C THR A 25 -7.46 -0.30 2.30
N VAL A 26 -7.27 0.24 1.08
CA VAL A 26 -5.98 0.78 0.66
C VAL A 26 -5.50 1.88 1.62
N GLY A 27 -6.42 2.67 2.18
CA GLY A 27 -6.12 3.67 3.21
C GLY A 27 -5.45 3.07 4.45
N GLU A 28 -5.99 1.98 4.99
CA GLU A 28 -5.39 1.28 6.14
C GLU A 28 -3.97 0.78 5.85
N ILE A 29 -3.72 0.31 4.62
CA ILE A 29 -2.37 -0.09 4.19
C ILE A 29 -1.43 1.11 4.16
N ILE A 30 -1.87 2.24 3.57
CA ILE A 30 -1.11 3.49 3.54
C ILE A 30 -0.78 3.94 4.96
N GLU A 31 -1.76 3.97 5.86
CA GLU A 31 -1.55 4.37 7.26
C GLU A 31 -0.55 3.45 7.99
N GLY A 32 -0.65 2.14 7.78
CA GLY A 32 0.25 1.16 8.35
C GLY A 32 1.71 1.35 7.91
N VAL A 33 1.92 1.51 6.60
CA VAL A 33 3.26 1.69 6.02
C VAL A 33 3.80 3.09 6.33
N ALA A 34 2.98 4.13 6.22
CA ALA A 34 3.37 5.50 6.54
C ALA A 34 3.82 5.63 7.99
N ARG A 35 3.10 4.99 8.93
CA ARG A 35 3.50 4.91 10.33
C ARG A 35 4.82 4.18 10.52
N TYR A 36 5.06 3.10 9.78
CA TYR A 36 6.31 2.34 9.83
C TYR A 36 7.51 3.16 9.35
N TRP A 37 7.38 3.89 8.24
CA TRP A 37 8.44 4.75 7.71
C TRP A 37 8.46 6.18 8.27
N GLN A 38 7.55 6.50 9.21
CA GLN A 38 7.41 7.83 9.81
C GLN A 38 7.18 8.95 8.78
N VAL A 39 6.38 8.67 7.75
CA VAL A 39 5.96 9.62 6.71
C VAL A 39 4.49 10.00 6.88
N ASP A 40 4.06 11.06 6.20
CA ASP A 40 2.68 11.54 6.29
C ASP A 40 1.72 10.70 5.43
N ALA A 41 0.77 10.02 6.07
CA ALA A 41 -0.21 9.17 5.38
C ALA A 41 -1.16 9.99 4.47
N GLY A 42 -1.53 11.22 4.88
CA GLY A 42 -2.43 12.09 4.14
C GLY A 42 -1.84 12.61 2.82
N ALA A 43 -0.51 12.69 2.74
CA ALA A 43 0.26 13.02 1.55
C ALA A 43 0.87 11.79 0.86
N SER A 44 0.37 10.58 1.17
CA SER A 44 0.84 9.32 0.60
C SER A 44 -0.22 8.68 -0.29
N MET A 45 0.22 7.96 -1.31
CA MET A 45 -0.63 7.17 -2.20
C MET A 45 0.04 5.84 -2.55
N LEU A 46 -0.76 4.79 -2.70
CA LEU A 46 -0.31 3.51 -3.21
C LEU A 46 -0.55 3.40 -4.70
N ARG A 47 0.40 2.79 -5.40
CA ARG A 47 0.31 2.46 -6.82
C ARG A 47 0.53 0.98 -7.04
N HIS A 48 -0.23 0.41 -7.96
CA HIS A 48 0.03 -0.90 -8.53
C HIS A 48 0.45 -0.71 -9.99
N GLY A 49 1.76 -0.73 -10.25
CA GLY A 49 2.34 -0.34 -11.54
C GLY A 49 1.99 1.10 -11.93
N GLU A 50 1.18 1.26 -12.97
CA GLU A 50 0.73 2.57 -13.48
C GLU A 50 -0.57 3.07 -12.82
N LYS A 51 -1.34 2.19 -12.14
CA LYS A 51 -2.60 2.55 -11.49
C LYS A 51 -2.35 3.14 -10.10
N VAL A 52 -2.94 4.30 -9.81
CA VAL A 52 -3.08 4.81 -8.44
C VAL A 52 -4.30 4.14 -7.81
N LEU A 53 -4.12 3.59 -6.61
CA LEU A 53 -5.19 2.92 -5.86
C LEU A 53 -5.95 3.95 -5.02
N GLY A 54 -7.27 3.90 -5.06
CA GLY A 54 -8.16 4.75 -4.27
C GLY A 54 -8.16 4.32 -2.81
N THR A 55 -8.07 5.27 -1.88
CA THR A 55 -7.94 5.00 -0.44
C THR A 55 -9.15 4.29 0.15
N GLU A 56 -10.34 4.48 -0.43
CA GLU A 56 -11.60 3.87 -0.01
C GLU A 56 -11.84 2.48 -0.63
N GLU A 57 -11.07 2.08 -1.66
CA GLU A 57 -11.16 0.74 -2.25
C GLU A 57 -10.65 -0.28 -1.23
N THR A 58 -11.37 -1.40 -1.08
CA THR A 58 -10.83 -2.58 -0.40
C THR A 58 -9.73 -3.25 -1.22
N VAL A 59 -8.92 -4.09 -0.57
CA VAL A 59 -7.90 -4.91 -1.23
C VAL A 59 -8.50 -5.73 -2.37
N ALA A 60 -9.69 -6.31 -2.16
CA ALA A 60 -10.41 -7.04 -3.18
C ALA A 60 -10.89 -6.16 -4.34
N GLU A 61 -11.44 -4.97 -4.07
CA GLU A 61 -11.90 -4.02 -5.11
C GLU A 61 -10.74 -3.46 -5.93
N ALA A 62 -9.61 -3.21 -5.27
CA ALA A 62 -8.36 -2.78 -5.90
C ALA A 62 -7.71 -3.89 -6.75
N ALA A 63 -8.25 -5.11 -6.71
CA ALA A 63 -7.74 -6.30 -7.39
C ALA A 63 -6.27 -6.62 -7.05
N ILE A 64 -5.88 -6.36 -5.79
CA ILE A 64 -4.57 -6.74 -5.26
C ILE A 64 -4.54 -8.26 -5.05
N GLN A 65 -3.44 -8.89 -5.45
CA GLN A 65 -3.25 -10.33 -5.37
C GLN A 65 -2.14 -10.70 -4.38
N ASP A 66 -2.15 -11.97 -3.94
CA ASP A 66 -1.06 -12.52 -3.14
C ASP A 66 0.25 -12.47 -3.94
N GLY A 67 1.29 -11.90 -3.32
CA GLY A 67 2.60 -11.68 -3.92
C GLY A 67 2.75 -10.37 -4.69
N ASP A 68 1.72 -9.52 -4.76
CA ASP A 68 1.83 -8.23 -5.44
C ASP A 68 2.83 -7.30 -4.76
N MET A 69 3.49 -6.49 -5.60
CA MET A 69 4.39 -5.43 -5.19
C MET A 69 3.75 -4.07 -5.48
N LEU A 70 3.51 -3.29 -4.43
CA LEU A 70 2.89 -1.97 -4.51
C LEU A 70 3.93 -0.88 -4.24
N ASP A 71 3.80 0.27 -4.90
CA ASP A 71 4.66 1.42 -4.69
C ASP A 71 3.96 2.46 -3.82
N LEU A 72 4.56 2.80 -2.68
CA LEU A 72 4.18 3.96 -1.89
C LEU A 72 4.88 5.20 -2.45
N VAL A 73 4.09 6.21 -2.80
CA VAL A 73 4.57 7.53 -3.21
C VAL A 73 4.11 8.53 -2.18
N HIS A 74 5.03 9.31 -1.61
CA HIS A 74 4.74 10.33 -0.59
C HIS A 74 5.52 11.62 -0.87
N GLU A 75 5.04 12.78 -0.43
CA GLU A 75 5.69 14.07 -0.74
C GLU A 75 6.92 14.40 0.12
N ARG A 76 7.04 13.86 1.34
CA ARG A 76 8.21 14.07 2.23
C ARG A 76 8.55 12.83 3.02
#